data_AF-A0A1W9IN93-F1
#
_entry.id   AF-A0A1W9IN93-F1
#
_cell.length_a   1.000
_cell.length_b   1.000
_cell.length_c   1.000
_cell.angle_alpha   90.00
_cell.angle_beta   90.00
_cell.angle_gamma   90.00
#
_symmetry.space_group_name_H-M   'P 1'
#
loop_
_entity.id
_entity.type
_entity.pdbx_description
1 polymer ?
#
loop_
_entity_poly.entity_id
_entity_poly.type
_entity_poly.pdbx_seq_one_letter_code
_entity_poly.pdbx_strand_id
1 'polypeptide(L)'
;MTGTGADRETGRAELERLTVSARDAAEQGRWDLVDECYRLRDIAMQGASIPQLDAERMLASDRQVQERAFVAKAAVAELLRESQAVRLRLSRLRHGAGAMGTIDVEA
;
A
#
# COMPACT_ATOMS: atom_id res chain seq x y z
N MET A 1 32.20 16.78 -23.58
CA MET A 1 30.79 17.15 -23.87
C MET A 1 30.17 16.04 -24.74
N THR A 2 29.93 14.86 -24.16
CA THR A 2 29.47 13.63 -24.86
C THR A 2 28.54 12.73 -24.01
N GLY A 3 28.15 13.14 -22.79
CA GLY A 3 27.36 12.30 -21.88
C GLY A 3 25.85 12.23 -22.14
N THR A 4 25.32 12.97 -23.11
CA THR A 4 23.88 13.28 -23.17
C THR A 4 22.96 12.16 -23.67
N GLY A 5 23.48 11.12 -24.33
CA GLY A 5 22.66 10.02 -24.87
C GLY A 5 22.53 8.85 -23.88
N ALA A 6 23.66 8.40 -23.34
CA ALA A 6 23.72 7.25 -22.43
C ALA A 6 23.04 7.56 -21.07
N ASP A 7 23.22 8.78 -20.55
CA ASP A 7 22.62 9.17 -19.27
C ASP A 7 21.08 9.25 -19.36
N ARG A 8 20.53 9.64 -20.52
CA ARG A 8 19.08 9.68 -20.75
C ARG A 8 18.46 8.28 -20.93
N GLU A 9 19.13 7.40 -21.65
CA GLU A 9 18.68 6.02 -21.83
C GLU A 9 18.73 5.24 -20.50
N THR A 10 19.76 5.49 -19.70
CA THR A 10 19.88 4.94 -18.34
C THR A 10 18.76 5.44 -17.43
N GLY A 11 18.43 6.74 -17.49
CA GLY A 11 17.29 7.30 -16.76
C GLY A 11 15.94 6.71 -17.19
N ARG A 12 15.72 6.48 -18.49
CA ARG A 12 14.49 5.86 -19.01
C ARG A 12 14.34 4.42 -18.53
N ALA A 13 15.39 3.61 -18.62
CA ALA A 13 15.39 2.22 -18.17
C ALA A 13 15.17 2.11 -16.64
N GLU A 14 15.73 3.05 -15.88
CA GLU A 14 15.48 3.16 -14.43
C GLU A 14 14.02 3.47 -14.13
N LEU A 15 13.42 4.45 -14.80
CA LEU A 15 12.01 4.81 -14.63
C LEU A 15 11.06 3.66 -14.96
N GLU A 16 11.34 2.91 -16.04
CA GLU A 16 10.57 1.72 -16.40
C GLU A 16 10.69 0.64 -15.33
N ARG A 17 11.91 0.32 -14.89
CA ARG A 17 12.15 -0.66 -13.82
C ARG A 17 11.43 -0.30 -12.52
N LEU A 18 11.51 0.97 -12.09
CA LEU A 18 10.85 1.43 -10.87
C LEU A 18 9.32 1.39 -10.98
N THR A 19 8.78 1.73 -12.16
CA THR A 19 7.34 1.66 -12.44
C THR A 19 6.81 0.23 -12.40
N VAL A 20 7.53 -0.72 -13.00
CA VAL A 20 7.16 -2.14 -12.95
C VAL A 20 7.32 -2.69 -11.53
N SER A 21 8.41 -2.35 -10.85
CA SER A 21 8.67 -2.80 -9.47
C SER A 21 7.59 -2.30 -8.50
N ALA A 22 7.13 -1.05 -8.64
CA ALA A 22 6.02 -0.51 -7.84
C ALA A 22 4.73 -1.31 -8.05
N ARG A 23 4.40 -1.65 -9.31
CA ARG A 23 3.23 -2.47 -9.64
C ARG A 23 3.32 -3.86 -9.03
N ASP A 24 4.44 -4.54 -9.22
CA ASP A 24 4.64 -5.90 -8.74
C ASP A 24 4.69 -5.95 -7.20
N ALA A 25 5.24 -4.91 -6.55
CA ALA A 25 5.17 -4.76 -5.10
C ALA A 25 3.74 -4.55 -4.60
N ALA A 26 2.93 -3.75 -5.30
CA ALA A 26 1.52 -3.55 -4.98
C ALA A 26 0.70 -4.84 -5.13
N GLU A 27 0.99 -5.66 -6.16
CA GLU A 27 0.40 -7.00 -6.31
C GLU A 27 0.68 -7.91 -5.12
N GLN A 28 1.87 -7.78 -4.53
CA GLN A 28 2.32 -8.57 -3.38
C GLN A 28 1.93 -7.94 -2.03
N GLY A 29 1.25 -6.79 -2.03
CA GLY A 29 0.89 -6.06 -0.81
C GLY A 29 2.08 -5.46 -0.05
N ARG A 30 3.25 -5.34 -0.69
CA ARG A 30 4.47 -4.76 -0.10
C ARG A 30 4.48 -3.25 -0.26
N TRP A 31 3.64 -2.57 0.52
CA TRP A 31 3.39 -1.13 0.39
C TRP A 31 4.59 -0.24 0.74
N ASP A 32 5.49 -0.72 1.60
CA ASP A 32 6.79 -0.12 1.89
C ASP A 32 7.67 -0.05 0.64
N LEU A 33 7.71 -1.12 -0.15
CA LEU A 33 8.45 -1.15 -1.41
C LEU A 33 7.78 -0.31 -2.51
N VAL A 34 6.45 -0.20 -2.49
CA VAL A 34 5.73 0.72 -3.40
C VAL A 34 6.15 2.17 -3.13
N ASP A 35 6.20 2.58 -1.86
CA ASP A 35 6.63 3.91 -1.45
C ASP A 35 8.08 4.19 -1.86
N GLU A 36 8.99 3.25 -1.59
CA GLU A 36 10.40 3.36 -1.99
C GLU A 36 10.56 3.46 -3.51
N CYS A 37 9.81 2.68 -4.29
CA CYS A 37 9.84 2.78 -5.75
C CYS A 37 9.42 4.17 -6.23
N TYR A 38 8.35 4.75 -5.67
CA TYR A 38 7.93 6.09 -6.05
C TYR A 38 8.94 7.16 -5.64
N ARG A 39 9.54 7.06 -4.43
CA ARG A 39 10.59 7.97 -3.97
C ARG A 39 11.81 7.94 -4.90
N LEU A 40 12.28 6.76 -5.29
CA LEU A 40 13.39 6.62 -6.25
C LEU A 40 13.00 7.12 -7.64
N ARG A 41 11.75 6.91 -8.06
CA ARG A 41 11.26 7.36 -9.36
C ARG A 41 11.24 8.88 -9.43
N ASP A 42 10.81 9.56 -8.37
CA ASP A 42 10.85 11.02 -8.27
C ASP A 42 12.27 11.57 -8.42
N ILE A 43 13.27 10.89 -7.85
CA ILE A 43 14.68 11.24 -8.04
C ILE A 43 15.11 11.03 -9.49
N ALA A 44 14.79 9.87 -10.08
CA ALA A 44 15.13 9.55 -11.46
C ALA A 44 14.45 10.46 -12.50
N MET A 45 13.29 11.06 -12.16
CA MET A 45 12.59 12.02 -13.01
C MET A 45 13.27 13.40 -13.02
N GLN A 46 14.12 13.74 -12.05
CA GLN A 46 14.77 15.05 -12.00
C GLN A 46 15.72 15.23 -13.19
N GLY A 47 15.34 16.12 -14.12
CA GLY A 47 16.12 16.42 -15.32
C GLY A 47 15.93 15.44 -16.48
N ALA A 48 15.05 14.45 -16.33
CA ALA A 48 14.71 13.51 -17.40
C ALA A 48 13.66 14.11 -18.36
N SER A 49 13.92 14.04 -19.67
CA SER A 49 12.90 14.29 -20.68
C SER A 49 12.21 12.97 -21.00
N ILE A 50 10.98 12.80 -20.53
CA ILE A 50 10.20 11.57 -20.73
C ILE A 50 9.34 11.71 -21.98
N PRO A 51 9.49 10.83 -23.00
CA PRO A 51 8.59 10.79 -24.15
C PRO A 51 7.15 10.56 -23.71
N GLN A 52 6.19 11.22 -24.38
CA GLN A 52 4.77 11.13 -24.03
C GLN A 52 4.26 9.69 -23.93
N LEU A 53 4.65 8.83 -24.89
CA LEU A 53 4.25 7.43 -24.89
C LEU A 53 4.72 6.68 -23.63
N ASP A 54 5.91 7.00 -23.11
CA ASP A 54 6.41 6.37 -21.90
C ASP A 54 5.68 6.88 -20.66
N ALA A 55 5.40 8.19 -20.61
CA ALA A 55 4.60 8.79 -19.54
C ALA A 55 3.20 8.17 -19.48
N GLU A 56 2.56 7.95 -20.62
CA GLU A 56 1.25 7.28 -20.70
C GLU A 56 1.30 5.83 -20.18
N ARG A 57 2.36 5.08 -20.53
CA ARG A 57 2.57 3.72 -20.00
C ARG A 57 2.80 3.72 -18.49
N MET A 58 3.60 4.68 -17.98
CA MET A 58 3.84 4.83 -16.55
C MET A 58 2.54 5.14 -15.79
N LEU A 59 1.75 6.10 -16.28
CA LEU A 59 0.45 6.44 -15.70
C LEU A 59 -0.54 5.27 -15.74
N ALA A 60 -0.51 4.45 -16.77
CA ALA A 60 -1.33 3.24 -16.83
C ALA A 60 -0.94 2.23 -15.73
N SER A 61 0.35 2.05 -15.47
CA SER A 61 0.85 1.21 -14.37
C SER A 61 0.45 1.77 -13.00
N ASP A 62 0.58 3.09 -12.81
CA ASP A 62 0.22 3.76 -11.56
C ASP A 62 -1.27 3.63 -11.23
N ARG A 63 -2.14 3.67 -12.25
CA ARG A 63 -3.58 3.38 -12.07
C ARG A 63 -3.81 1.97 -11.51
N GLN A 64 -3.07 0.98 -11.97
CA GLN A 64 -3.19 -0.39 -11.44
C GLN A 64 -2.69 -0.48 -9.99
N VAL A 65 -1.65 0.27 -9.62
CA VAL A 65 -1.22 0.40 -8.21
C VAL A 65 -2.33 1.03 -7.36
N GLN A 66 -2.96 2.10 -7.87
CA GLN A 66 -4.04 2.80 -7.18
C GLN A 66 -5.26 1.90 -6.96
N GLU A 67 -5.67 1.12 -7.97
CA GLU A 67 -6.76 0.15 -7.87
C GLU A 67 -6.49 -0.88 -6.77
N ARG A 68 -5.26 -1.41 -6.71
CA ARG A 68 -4.85 -2.35 -5.66
C ARG A 68 -4.84 -1.72 -4.28
N ALA A 69 -4.36 -0.49 -4.18
CA ALA A 69 -4.38 0.26 -2.92
C ALA A 69 -5.82 0.52 -2.44
N PHE A 70 -6.77 0.76 -3.36
CA PHE A 70 -8.18 0.93 -3.03
C PHE A 70 -8.76 -0.37 -2.43
N VAL A 71 -8.53 -1.51 -3.06
CA VAL A 71 -8.98 -2.82 -2.58
C VAL A 71 -8.35 -3.14 -1.21
N ALA A 72 -7.04 -2.92 -1.06
CA ALA A 72 -6.34 -3.17 0.20
C ALA A 72 -6.87 -2.30 1.34
N LYS A 73 -7.15 -1.00 1.08
CA LYS A 73 -7.77 -0.10 2.07
C LYS A 73 -9.15 -0.58 2.51
N ALA A 74 -9.97 -1.05 1.56
CA ALA A 74 -11.29 -1.60 1.88
C ALA A 74 -11.18 -2.86 2.75
N ALA A 75 -10.25 -3.76 2.44
CA ALA A 75 -10.01 -4.98 3.21
C ALA A 75 -9.53 -4.66 4.64
N VAL A 76 -8.57 -3.75 4.79
CA VAL A 76 -8.08 -3.31 6.11
C VAL A 76 -9.20 -2.67 6.93
N ALA A 77 -10.04 -1.83 6.31
CA ALA A 77 -11.17 -1.21 7.00
C ALA A 77 -12.18 -2.25 7.52
N GLU A 78 -12.43 -3.31 6.76
CA GLU A 78 -13.30 -4.41 7.21
C GLU A 78 -12.67 -5.17 8.38
N LEU A 79 -11.39 -5.56 8.27
CA LEU A 79 -10.68 -6.25 9.34
C LEU A 79 -10.66 -5.44 10.65
N LEU A 80 -10.55 -4.11 10.56
CA LEU A 80 -10.62 -3.22 11.72
C LEU A 80 -12.02 -3.23 12.36
N ARG A 81 -13.10 -3.22 11.55
CA ARG A 81 -14.48 -3.33 12.04
C ARG A 81 -14.71 -4.68 12.73
N GLU A 82 -14.30 -5.77 12.11
CA GLU A 82 -14.41 -7.11 12.69
C GLU A 82 -13.64 -7.23 14.00
N SER A 83 -12.40 -6.72 14.04
CA SER A 83 -11.58 -6.70 15.25
C SER A 83 -12.25 -5.93 16.38
N GLN A 84 -12.86 -4.77 16.08
CA GLN A 84 -13.61 -3.99 17.05
C GLN A 84 -14.82 -4.76 17.58
N ALA A 85 -15.59 -5.42 16.70
CA ALA A 85 -16.74 -6.22 17.10
C ALA A 85 -16.34 -7.38 18.03
N VAL A 86 -15.24 -8.07 17.73
CA VAL A 86 -14.68 -9.13 18.58
C VAL A 86 -14.27 -8.58 19.94
N ARG A 87 -13.55 -7.45 19.99
CA ARG A 87 -13.15 -6.80 21.26
C ARG A 87 -14.36 -6.41 22.11
N LEU A 88 -15.41 -5.86 21.49
CA LEU A 88 -16.64 -5.52 22.19
C LEU A 88 -17.35 -6.76 22.73
N ARG A 89 -17.43 -7.84 21.95
CA ARG A 89 -18.02 -9.11 22.40
C ARG A 89 -17.25 -9.69 23.59
N LEU A 90 -15.92 -9.74 23.51
CA LEU A 90 -15.08 -10.22 24.62
C LEU A 90 -15.25 -9.35 25.87
N SER A 91 -15.30 -8.03 25.70
CA SER A 91 -15.58 -7.11 26.81
C SER A 91 -16.92 -7.43 27.46
N ARG A 92 -18.00 -7.57 26.69
CA ARG A 92 -19.33 -7.90 27.22
C ARG A 92 -19.34 -9.25 27.96
N LEU A 93 -18.68 -10.27 27.42
CA LEU A 93 -18.58 -11.57 28.08
C LEU A 93 -17.83 -11.48 29.41
N ARG A 94 -16.72 -10.73 29.48
CA ARG A 94 -15.98 -10.53 30.73
C ARG A 94 -16.80 -9.81 31.79
N HIS A 95 -17.53 -8.75 31.42
CA HIS A 95 -18.37 -8.01 32.36
C HIS A 95 -19.62 -8.82 32.76
N GLY A 96 -20.21 -9.57 31.83
CA GLY A 96 -21.36 -10.45 32.11
C GLY A 96 -21.01 -11.66 32.98
N ALA A 97 -19.83 -12.24 32.81
CA ALA A 97 -19.33 -13.31 33.69
C ALA A 97 -19.02 -12.79 35.11
N GLY A 98 -18.55 -11.53 35.23
CA GLY A 98 -18.38 -10.86 36.52
C GLY A 98 -19.71 -10.63 37.27
N ALA A 99 -20.82 -10.44 36.55
CA ALA A 99 -22.15 -10.27 37.14
C ALA A 99 -22.81 -11.57 37.62
N MET A 100 -22.38 -12.74 37.12
CA MET A 100 -22.86 -14.06 37.60
C MET A 100 -22.02 -14.66 38.73
N GLY A 101 -20.90 -14.02 39.10
CA GLY A 101 -20.03 -14.46 40.20
C GLY A 101 -20.48 -14.04 41.60
N THR A 102 -21.54 -13.24 41.71
CA THR A 102 -22.16 -12.79 42.97
C THR A 102 -23.60 -13.26 43.03
N ILE A 103 -23.81 -14.58 43.00
CA ILE A 103 -25.07 -15.14 43.50
C ILE A 103 -24.80 -15.39 44.98
N ASP A 104 -25.11 -14.39 45.80
CA ASP A 104 -25.16 -14.55 47.25
C ASP A 104 -26.17 -15.66 47.56
N VAL A 105 -25.66 -16.78 48.08
CA VAL A 105 -26.47 -17.82 48.68
C VAL A 105 -26.81 -17.33 50.09
N GLU A 106 -27.93 -16.64 50.24
CA GLU A 106 -28.50 -16.41 51.57
C GLU A 106 -29.03 -17.73 52.14
N ALA A 107 -28.65 -17.97 53.40
CA ALA A 107 -28.86 -19.18 54.20
C ALA A 107 -30.24 -19.25 54.85
#